data_AF-A0A7Y9GG27-F1
#
_entry.id   AF-A0A7Y9GG27-F1
#
_cell.length_a   1.000
_cell.length_b   1.000
_cell.length_c   1.000
_cell.angle_alpha   90.00
_cell.angle_beta   90.00
_cell.angle_gamma   90.00
#
_symmetry.space_group_name_H-M   'P 1'
#
loop_
_entity.id
_entity.type
_entity.pdbx_description
1 polymer ?
#
loop_
_entity_poly.entity_id
_entity_poly.type
_entity_poly.pdbx_seq_one_letter_code
_entity_poly.pdbx_strand_id
1 'polypeptide(L)'
;MGTRGHHVTHRSLDGVRVRLAGDHDLRRPCTSVARIAEGGRLHEISSGTREDALAWAADIGVDRFEQEFRTQGGRLRVGGTATRDAETGLSDPVLAAVWEGRRHAVFTHLYHGRPADAVAFFDTVRLTEHEDGVTAVPRGRARRPEPAEMVKEVPGIGLLEITALTTVTRRRLPPWRGASVAGGELFRDTVEGQGPYFLLALTSLLVTVLPEEDRVRDVPRRLAGLAVEAVR
;
A
#
# COMPACT_ATOMS: atom_id res chain seq x y z
N MET A 1 11.90 32.11 13.05
CA MET A 1 12.40 30.97 13.86
C MET A 1 11.82 29.72 13.22
N GLY A 2 12.58 29.06 12.34
CA GLY A 2 12.04 28.00 11.46
C GLY A 2 11.79 26.72 12.24
N THR A 3 10.53 26.31 12.34
CA THR A 3 10.18 24.94 12.72
C THR A 3 10.78 24.01 11.66
N ARG A 4 11.71 23.14 12.08
CA ARG A 4 12.17 22.03 11.23
C ARG A 4 10.98 21.10 11.05
N GLY A 5 10.26 21.23 9.94
CA GLY A 5 9.19 20.31 9.58
C GLY A 5 9.69 18.86 9.63
N HIS A 6 8.83 17.96 10.08
CA HIS A 6 9.11 16.53 10.06
C HIS A 6 9.07 16.05 8.61
N HIS A 7 9.93 15.08 8.26
CA HIS A 7 9.87 14.42 6.97
C HIS A 7 10.07 12.92 7.12
N VAL A 8 9.43 12.17 6.24
CA VAL A 8 9.62 10.73 6.08
C VAL A 8 9.74 10.41 4.60
N THR A 9 10.48 9.37 4.26
CA THR A 9 10.54 8.83 2.90
C THR A 9 10.14 7.37 2.94
N HIS A 10 9.24 7.01 2.04
CA HIS A 10 8.76 5.65 1.86
C HIS A 10 9.01 5.21 0.42
N ARG A 11 9.13 3.90 0.21
CA ARG A 11 9.29 3.29 -1.11
C ARG A 11 8.15 2.31 -1.35
N SER A 12 7.47 2.47 -2.48
CA SER A 12 6.43 1.55 -2.94
C SER A 12 7.03 0.27 -3.53
N LEU A 13 6.20 -0.76 -3.66
CA LEU A 13 6.57 -2.05 -4.26
C LEU A 13 7.02 -1.95 -5.72
N ASP A 14 6.68 -0.87 -6.44
CA ASP A 14 7.17 -0.59 -7.79
C ASP A 14 8.40 0.33 -7.83
N GLY A 15 8.93 0.70 -6.67
CA GLY A 15 10.20 1.43 -6.53
C GLY A 15 10.07 2.94 -6.51
N VAL A 16 8.87 3.49 -6.65
CA VAL A 16 8.62 4.93 -6.47
C VAL A 16 8.92 5.31 -5.02
N ARG A 17 9.73 6.35 -4.84
CA ARG A 17 10.02 6.89 -3.51
C ARG A 17 9.19 8.13 -3.32
N VAL A 18 8.49 8.21 -2.19
CA VAL A 18 7.62 9.32 -1.83
C VAL A 18 8.15 9.95 -0.56
N ARG A 19 8.46 11.25 -0.62
CA ARG A 19 8.78 12.06 0.54
C ARG A 19 7.54 12.82 0.99
N LEU A 20 7.19 12.70 2.26
CA LEU A 20 6.18 13.52 2.92
C LEU A 20 6.90 14.47 3.86
N ALA A 21 6.56 15.76 3.85
CA ALA A 21 7.15 16.76 4.75
C ALA A 21 6.13 17.82 5.18
N GLY A 22 6.24 18.28 6.43
CA GLY A 22 5.38 19.32 7.00
C GLY A 22 5.36 19.30 8.52
N ASP A 23 4.42 20.04 9.11
CA ASP A 23 4.23 20.11 10.57
C ASP A 23 3.25 19.03 11.10
N HIS A 24 2.88 18.06 10.24
CA HIS A 24 2.01 16.94 10.60
C HIS A 24 2.77 15.82 11.31
N ASP A 25 2.06 15.00 12.09
CA ASP A 25 2.63 13.76 12.62
C ASP A 25 2.73 12.71 11.51
N LEU A 26 3.96 12.38 11.11
CA LEU A 26 4.24 11.42 10.04
C LEU A 26 4.71 10.06 10.57
N ARG A 27 4.57 9.79 11.87
CA ARG A 27 5.14 8.58 12.50
C ARG A 27 4.33 7.31 12.27
N ARG A 28 3.05 7.42 11.87
CA ARG A 28 2.22 6.24 11.56
C ARG A 28 2.87 5.37 10.47
N PRO A 29 2.70 4.05 10.49
CA PRO A 29 3.24 3.17 9.46
C PRO A 29 2.77 3.54 8.05
N CYS A 30 3.50 3.02 7.07
CA CYS A 30 3.18 3.15 5.66
C CYS A 30 3.21 1.76 5.06
N THR A 31 2.15 1.38 4.36
CA THR A 31 2.13 0.15 3.58
C THR A 31 2.22 0.47 2.08
N SER A 32 2.63 -0.50 1.29
CA SER A 32 2.48 -0.43 -0.17
C SER A 32 1.85 -1.70 -0.69
N VAL A 33 0.86 -1.56 -1.56
CA VAL A 33 0.08 -2.64 -2.14
C VAL A 33 0.36 -2.70 -3.64
N ALA A 34 0.52 -3.89 -4.19
CA ALA A 34 0.66 -4.09 -5.62
C ALA A 34 -0.03 -5.38 -6.05
N ARG A 35 -0.53 -5.40 -7.28
CA ARG A 35 -1.10 -6.61 -7.89
C ARG A 35 -0.09 -7.24 -8.84
N ILE A 36 0.11 -8.54 -8.73
CA ILE A 36 0.98 -9.37 -9.57
C ILE A 36 0.10 -10.37 -10.31
N ALA A 37 0.06 -10.25 -11.63
CA ALA A 37 -0.59 -11.20 -12.51
C ALA A 37 0.38 -12.34 -12.86
N GLU A 38 0.04 -13.57 -12.51
CA GLU A 38 0.84 -14.77 -12.75
C GLU A 38 -0.08 -15.97 -13.03
N GLY A 39 0.23 -16.77 -14.05
CA GLY A 39 -0.50 -18.03 -14.28
C GLY A 39 -2.01 -17.87 -14.50
N GLY A 40 -2.46 -16.71 -15.01
CA GLY A 40 -3.88 -16.40 -15.19
C GLY A 40 -4.60 -15.98 -13.90
N ARG A 41 -3.88 -15.79 -12.79
CA ARG A 41 -4.39 -15.31 -11.51
C ARG A 41 -3.82 -13.93 -11.20
N LEU A 42 -4.53 -13.18 -10.36
CA LEU A 42 -4.10 -11.89 -9.85
C LEU A 42 -3.87 -12.03 -8.34
N HIS A 43 -2.64 -11.80 -7.91
CA HIS A 43 -2.23 -11.87 -6.51
C HIS A 43 -1.98 -10.47 -5.99
N GLU A 44 -2.58 -10.12 -4.86
CA GLU A 44 -2.30 -8.87 -4.18
C GLU A 44 -1.20 -9.10 -3.15
N ILE A 45 -0.10 -8.34 -3.27
CA ILE A 45 0.97 -8.30 -2.29
C ILE A 45 0.99 -6.95 -1.61
N SER A 46 1.28 -6.98 -0.32
CA SER A 46 1.47 -5.80 0.51
C SER A 46 2.87 -5.80 1.09
N SER A 47 3.45 -4.63 1.32
CA SER A 47 4.67 -4.46 2.09
C SER A 47 4.47 -3.47 3.23
N GLY A 48 5.17 -3.69 4.32
CA GLY A 48 5.19 -2.82 5.49
C GLY A 48 6.32 -3.23 6.42
N THR A 49 6.22 -2.84 7.68
CA THR A 49 7.11 -3.37 8.72
C THR A 49 6.79 -4.83 9.01
N ARG A 50 7.68 -5.48 9.77
CA ARG A 50 7.40 -6.82 10.31
C ARG A 50 6.16 -6.83 11.22
N GLU A 51 5.98 -5.78 12.01
CA GLU A 51 4.82 -5.64 12.90
C GLU A 51 3.52 -5.56 12.09
N ASP A 52 3.49 -4.77 11.02
CA ASP A 52 2.35 -4.67 10.11
C ASP A 52 1.98 -6.03 9.50
N ALA A 53 2.98 -6.82 9.09
CA ALA A 53 2.75 -8.14 8.51
C ALA A 53 2.20 -9.15 9.53
N LEU A 54 2.61 -9.06 10.80
CA LEU A 54 2.10 -9.92 11.86
C LEU A 54 0.67 -9.51 12.27
N ALA A 55 0.41 -8.21 12.37
CA ALA A 55 -0.93 -7.67 12.61
C ALA A 55 -1.90 -8.11 11.50
N TRP A 56 -1.49 -7.95 10.23
CA TRP A 56 -2.26 -8.44 9.09
C TRP A 56 -2.53 -9.96 9.15
N ALA A 57 -1.52 -10.77 9.49
CA ALA A 57 -1.70 -12.21 9.60
C ALA A 57 -2.72 -12.58 10.69
N ALA A 58 -2.69 -11.88 11.82
CA ALA A 58 -3.66 -12.05 12.89
C ALA A 58 -5.07 -11.63 12.46
N ASP A 59 -5.21 -10.51 11.74
CA ASP A 59 -6.51 -10.00 11.25
C ASP A 59 -7.20 -10.98 10.30
N ILE A 60 -6.43 -11.74 9.50
CA ILE A 60 -6.99 -12.78 8.63
C ILE A 60 -7.16 -14.14 9.34
N GLY A 61 -6.84 -14.23 10.64
CA GLY A 61 -7.06 -15.42 11.46
C GLY A 61 -5.91 -16.44 11.45
N VAL A 62 -4.67 -16.02 11.20
CA VAL A 62 -3.47 -16.87 11.33
C VAL A 62 -2.79 -16.62 12.67
N ASP A 63 -3.03 -17.52 13.63
CA ASP A 63 -2.44 -17.43 14.98
C ASP A 63 -0.95 -17.82 15.01
N ARG A 64 -0.49 -18.65 14.06
CA ARG A 64 0.90 -19.10 13.98
C ARG A 64 1.31 -19.45 12.56
N PHE A 65 2.59 -19.25 12.27
CA PHE A 65 3.22 -19.79 11.06
C PHE A 65 3.70 -21.22 11.30
N GLU A 66 3.37 -22.10 10.38
CA GLU A 66 3.63 -23.55 10.45
C GLU A 66 4.97 -23.92 9.83
N GLN A 67 5.40 -23.18 8.80
CA GLN A 67 6.61 -23.48 8.04
C GLN A 67 7.39 -22.21 7.74
N GLU A 68 8.70 -22.36 7.60
CA GLU A 68 9.64 -21.30 7.26
C GLU A 68 10.61 -21.78 6.17
N PHE A 69 10.88 -20.91 5.20
CA PHE A 69 11.81 -21.13 4.10
C PHE A 69 12.77 -19.95 4.00
N ARG A 70 14.04 -20.21 3.65
CA ARG A 70 14.97 -19.13 3.29
C ARG A 70 14.82 -18.82 1.81
N THR A 71 14.43 -17.58 1.48
CA THR A 71 14.27 -17.14 0.09
C THR A 71 14.69 -15.69 -0.07
N GLN A 72 15.42 -15.39 -1.15
CA GLN A 72 15.83 -14.04 -1.55
C GLN A 72 16.50 -13.21 -0.44
N GLY A 73 17.29 -13.86 0.42
CA GLY A 73 17.98 -13.19 1.54
C GLY A 73 17.10 -12.86 2.76
N GLY A 74 15.83 -13.25 2.73
CA GLY A 74 14.89 -13.16 3.85
C GLY A 74 14.34 -14.52 4.30
N ARG A 75 13.33 -14.50 5.17
CA ARG A 75 12.60 -15.69 5.63
C ARG A 75 11.15 -15.62 5.16
N LEU A 76 10.71 -16.59 4.39
CA LEU A 76 9.31 -16.76 4.03
C LEU A 76 8.64 -17.68 5.05
N ARG A 77 7.68 -17.14 5.80
CA ARG A 77 6.88 -17.86 6.77
C ARG A 77 5.47 -18.06 6.22
N VAL A 78 4.91 -19.25 6.38
CA VAL A 78 3.56 -19.56 5.90
C VAL A 78 2.70 -20.19 7.01
N GLY A 79 1.42 -19.86 7.02
CA GLY A 79 0.46 -20.34 8.01
C GLY A 79 -0.93 -20.46 7.38
N GLY A 80 -1.65 -21.53 7.71
CA GLY A 80 -3.00 -21.76 7.21
C GLY A 80 -4.06 -21.18 8.13
N THR A 81 -5.15 -20.73 7.53
CA THR A 81 -6.42 -20.44 8.19
C THR A 81 -7.57 -20.77 7.23
N ALA A 82 -8.80 -20.50 7.63
CA ALA A 82 -9.94 -20.57 6.74
C ALA A 82 -10.83 -19.35 6.92
N THR A 83 -11.14 -18.67 5.83
CA THR A 83 -12.09 -17.55 5.84
C THR A 83 -13.48 -18.12 5.69
N ARG A 84 -14.42 -17.66 6.53
CA ARG A 84 -15.82 -18.06 6.44
C ARG A 84 -16.63 -16.95 5.79
N ASP A 85 -17.26 -17.26 4.67
CA ASP A 85 -18.21 -16.38 4.02
C ASP A 85 -19.48 -16.30 4.88
N ALA A 86 -19.86 -15.08 5.28
CA ALA A 86 -20.96 -14.87 6.21
C ALA A 86 -22.35 -15.13 5.59
N GLU A 87 -22.47 -15.03 4.26
CA GLU A 87 -23.75 -15.15 3.55
C GLU A 87 -24.04 -16.60 3.15
N THR A 88 -23.02 -17.32 2.71
CA THR A 88 -23.10 -18.70 2.23
C THR A 88 -22.68 -19.73 3.28
N GLY A 89 -21.98 -19.29 4.32
CA GLY A 89 -21.42 -20.16 5.36
C GLY A 89 -20.24 -21.02 4.89
N LEU A 90 -19.82 -20.87 3.63
CA LEU A 90 -18.69 -21.59 3.04
C LEU A 90 -17.39 -21.18 3.71
N SER A 91 -16.49 -22.14 3.89
CA SER A 91 -15.18 -21.90 4.49
C SER A 91 -14.11 -22.19 3.45
N ASP A 92 -13.40 -21.15 3.03
CA ASP A 92 -12.33 -21.26 2.05
C ASP A 92 -10.98 -21.28 2.75
N PRO A 93 -10.14 -22.30 2.52
CA PRO A 93 -8.81 -22.35 3.07
C PRO A 93 -7.96 -21.22 2.48
N VAL A 94 -7.28 -20.51 3.37
CA VAL A 94 -6.40 -19.38 3.04
C VAL A 94 -5.02 -19.67 3.60
N LEU A 95 -4.00 -19.55 2.76
CA LEU A 95 -2.61 -19.60 3.18
C LEU A 95 -2.06 -18.18 3.28
N ALA A 96 -1.71 -17.74 4.48
CA ALA A 96 -0.91 -16.52 4.66
C ALA A 96 0.56 -16.82 4.34
N ALA A 97 1.20 -15.92 3.60
CA ALA A 97 2.60 -16.01 3.26
C ALA A 97 3.27 -14.67 3.53
N VAL A 98 4.28 -14.65 4.39
CA VAL A 98 5.01 -13.45 4.83
C VAL A 98 6.50 -13.65 4.59
N TRP A 99 7.06 -12.91 3.64
CA TRP A 99 8.49 -12.73 3.50
C TRP A 99 8.97 -11.64 4.46
N GLU A 100 9.85 -12.00 5.39
CA GLU A 100 10.49 -11.09 6.33
C GLU A 100 11.92 -10.77 5.86
N GLY A 101 12.19 -9.49 5.62
CA GLY A 101 13.53 -8.93 5.49
C GLY A 101 14.13 -8.60 6.87
N ARG A 102 15.01 -7.60 6.91
CA ARG A 102 15.66 -7.12 8.15
C ARG A 102 14.77 -6.13 8.92
N ARG A 103 14.11 -5.22 8.21
CA ARG A 103 13.26 -4.13 8.73
C ARG A 103 11.84 -4.23 8.19
N HIS A 104 11.71 -4.65 6.95
CA HIS A 104 10.45 -4.67 6.21
C HIS A 104 10.01 -6.11 5.90
N ALA A 105 8.74 -6.26 5.56
CA ALA A 105 8.14 -7.51 5.14
C ALA A 105 7.29 -7.32 3.88
N VAL A 106 7.09 -8.40 3.13
CA VAL A 106 6.13 -8.49 2.02
C VAL A 106 5.21 -9.67 2.28
N PHE A 107 3.91 -9.46 2.20
CA PHE A 107 2.91 -10.44 2.61
C PHE A 107 1.75 -10.50 1.63
N THR A 108 1.16 -11.69 1.53
CA THR A 108 0.02 -12.02 0.65
C THR A 108 -0.75 -13.17 1.27
N HIS A 109 -2.01 -13.31 0.90
CA HIS A 109 -2.76 -14.54 1.10
C HIS A 109 -2.92 -15.29 -0.24
N LEU A 110 -3.05 -16.62 -0.17
CA LEU A 110 -3.31 -17.48 -1.31
C LEU A 110 -4.52 -18.37 -1.01
N TYR A 111 -5.60 -18.20 -1.77
CA TYR A 111 -6.78 -19.06 -1.70
C TYR A 111 -6.46 -20.46 -2.19
N HIS A 112 -6.85 -21.47 -1.40
CA HIS A 112 -6.55 -22.89 -1.64
C HIS A 112 -5.05 -23.17 -1.89
N GLY A 113 -4.17 -22.31 -1.36
CA GLY A 113 -2.74 -22.40 -1.55
C GLY A 113 -2.09 -23.42 -0.62
N ARG A 114 -0.99 -24.03 -1.08
CA ARG A 114 -0.08 -24.84 -0.26
C ARG A 114 1.23 -24.08 -0.05
N PRO A 115 2.03 -24.41 0.99
CA PRO A 115 3.35 -23.82 1.23
C PRO A 115 4.26 -23.74 -0.02
N ALA A 116 4.26 -24.78 -0.86
CA ALA A 116 5.03 -24.79 -2.11
C ALA A 116 4.55 -23.74 -3.12
N ASP A 117 3.25 -23.43 -3.14
CA ASP A 117 2.67 -22.43 -4.03
C ASP A 117 3.09 -21.01 -3.58
N ALA A 118 3.26 -20.78 -2.26
CA ALA A 118 3.85 -19.55 -1.75
C ALA A 118 5.31 -19.39 -2.17
N VAL A 119 6.14 -20.44 -2.02
CA VAL A 119 7.54 -20.40 -2.50
C VAL A 119 7.59 -20.12 -4.00
N ALA A 120 6.78 -20.81 -4.80
CA ALA A 120 6.72 -20.61 -6.25
C ALA A 120 6.30 -19.18 -6.62
N PHE A 121 5.28 -18.62 -5.95
CA PHE A 121 4.85 -17.24 -6.16
C PHE A 121 5.98 -16.24 -5.82
N PHE A 122 6.63 -16.39 -4.67
CA PHE A 122 7.73 -15.49 -4.31
C PHE A 122 8.92 -15.65 -5.28
N ASP A 123 9.14 -16.81 -5.91
CA ASP A 123 10.16 -16.95 -6.95
C ASP A 123 9.84 -16.18 -8.25
N THR A 124 8.57 -15.85 -8.50
CA THR A 124 8.16 -15.03 -9.65
C THR A 124 8.32 -13.53 -9.42
N VAL A 125 8.71 -13.12 -8.22
CA VAL A 125 8.92 -11.72 -7.86
C VAL A 125 10.27 -11.53 -7.18
N ARG A 126 11.14 -10.70 -7.76
CA ARG A 126 12.37 -10.29 -7.09
C ARG A 126 12.07 -9.29 -5.98
N LEU A 127 12.34 -9.66 -4.75
CA LEU A 127 12.30 -8.74 -3.61
C LEU A 127 13.67 -8.10 -3.38
N THR A 128 13.68 -6.81 -3.08
CA THR A 128 14.89 -6.09 -2.65
C THR A 128 14.51 -5.09 -1.57
N GLU A 129 15.05 -5.31 -0.38
CA GLU A 129 14.84 -4.44 0.77
C GLU A 129 15.76 -3.20 0.69
N HIS A 130 15.19 -2.06 1.03
CA HIS A 130 15.84 -0.77 1.15
C HIS A 130 15.58 -0.21 2.56
N GLU A 131 16.26 0.88 2.91
CA GLU A 131 15.99 1.53 4.20
C GLU A 131 14.56 2.07 4.29
N ASP A 132 14.02 2.55 3.15
CA ASP A 132 12.72 3.22 3.03
C ASP A 132 11.58 2.30 2.56
N GLY A 133 11.81 1.00 2.37
CA GLY A 133 10.75 0.04 2.00
C GLY A 133 11.29 -1.16 1.22
N VAL A 134 10.41 -1.86 0.48
CA VAL A 134 10.77 -3.01 -0.35
C VAL A 134 10.33 -2.77 -1.78
N THR A 135 11.17 -3.18 -2.74
CA THR A 135 10.75 -3.31 -4.13
C THR A 135 10.42 -4.75 -4.47
N ALA A 136 9.38 -4.94 -5.27
CA ALA A 136 9.00 -6.19 -5.88
C ALA A 136 9.12 -6.03 -7.39
N VAL A 137 9.94 -6.83 -8.06
CA VAL A 137 10.09 -6.77 -9.52
C VAL A 137 9.63 -8.11 -10.11
N PRO A 138 8.49 -8.16 -10.84
CA PRO A 138 8.04 -9.39 -11.48
C PRO A 138 9.12 -9.98 -12.40
N ARG A 139 9.21 -11.31 -12.43
CA ARG A 139 10.14 -12.10 -13.24
C ARG A 139 9.41 -13.09 -14.12
N GLY A 140 10.10 -13.54 -15.18
CA GLY A 140 9.56 -14.54 -16.11
C GLY A 140 8.27 -14.07 -16.77
N ARG A 141 7.16 -14.78 -16.51
CA ARG A 141 5.84 -14.45 -17.06
C ARG A 141 4.98 -13.57 -16.15
N ALA A 142 5.39 -13.35 -14.89
CA ALA A 142 4.65 -12.50 -13.97
C ALA A 142 4.67 -11.04 -14.45
N ARG A 143 3.57 -10.32 -14.25
CA ARG A 143 3.42 -8.91 -14.66
C ARG A 143 2.77 -8.11 -13.54
N ARG A 144 3.06 -6.81 -13.51
CA ARG A 144 2.34 -5.84 -12.69
C ARG A 144 1.42 -5.03 -13.61
N PRO A 145 0.08 -5.21 -13.56
CA PRO A 145 -0.83 -4.53 -14.48
C PRO A 145 -1.07 -3.06 -14.10
N GLU A 146 -0.96 -2.72 -12.81
CA GLU A 146 -1.22 -1.39 -12.26
C GLU A 146 -0.03 -0.91 -11.41
N PRO A 147 0.22 0.41 -11.30
CA PRO A 147 1.20 0.94 -10.36
C PRO A 147 0.95 0.43 -8.94
N ALA A 148 2.01 0.33 -8.13
CA ALA A 148 1.83 0.09 -6.71
C ALA A 148 1.17 1.32 -6.06
N GLU A 149 0.34 1.07 -5.07
CA GLU A 149 -0.26 2.09 -4.22
C GLU A 149 0.47 2.11 -2.89
N MET A 150 0.69 3.30 -2.35
CA MET A 150 1.28 3.51 -1.04
C MET A 150 0.22 4.10 -0.13
N VAL A 151 -0.03 3.47 1.00
CA VAL A 151 -1.07 3.88 1.94
C VAL A 151 -0.40 4.42 3.20
N LYS A 152 -0.76 5.65 3.57
CA LYS A 152 -0.19 6.36 4.72
C LYS A 152 -1.30 7.03 5.51
N GLU A 153 -1.42 6.67 6.78
CA GLU A 153 -2.25 7.44 7.72
C GLU A 153 -1.50 8.71 8.16
N VAL A 154 -2.16 9.85 8.09
CA VAL A 154 -1.68 11.13 8.65
C VAL A 154 -2.75 11.68 9.60
N PRO A 155 -2.53 11.61 10.93
CA PRO A 155 -3.49 12.07 11.91
C PRO A 155 -3.96 13.51 11.67
N GLY A 156 -5.28 13.70 11.70
CA GLY A 156 -5.95 14.96 11.43
C GLY A 156 -6.12 15.28 9.94
N ILE A 157 -5.58 14.48 9.02
CA ILE A 157 -5.89 14.53 7.59
C ILE A 157 -6.73 13.31 7.21
N GLY A 158 -6.27 12.11 7.56
CA GLY A 158 -6.88 10.84 7.20
C GLY A 158 -5.92 9.89 6.49
N LEU A 159 -6.46 8.97 5.69
CA LEU A 159 -5.70 8.01 4.90
C LEU A 159 -5.30 8.62 3.56
N LEU A 160 -4.01 8.55 3.22
CA LEU A 160 -3.47 8.96 1.94
C LEU A 160 -3.14 7.70 1.11
N GLU A 161 -3.81 7.54 -0.02
CA GLU A 161 -3.47 6.54 -1.03
C GLU A 161 -2.69 7.23 -2.14
N ILE A 162 -1.41 6.87 -2.30
CA ILE A 162 -0.47 7.56 -3.17
C ILE A 162 -0.07 6.60 -4.28
N THR A 163 -0.38 6.96 -5.52
CA THR A 163 0.01 6.20 -6.72
C THR A 163 0.82 7.07 -7.67
N ALA A 164 1.58 6.44 -8.57
CA ALA A 164 2.17 7.17 -9.69
C ALA A 164 1.07 7.78 -10.58
N LEU A 165 1.23 9.05 -10.98
CA LEU A 165 0.35 9.67 -11.96
C LEU A 165 0.74 9.20 -13.37
N THR A 166 -0.01 8.23 -13.88
CA THR A 166 0.15 7.64 -15.21
C THR A 166 -1.06 7.99 -16.09
N THR A 167 -1.00 7.67 -17.38
CA THR A 167 -2.18 7.80 -18.26
C THR A 167 -3.37 6.99 -17.76
N VAL A 168 -3.14 5.88 -17.06
CA VAL A 168 -4.22 5.04 -16.49
C VAL A 168 -4.81 5.70 -15.25
N THR A 169 -3.99 6.05 -14.26
CA THR A 169 -4.48 6.64 -13.00
C THR A 169 -5.07 8.03 -13.20
N ARG A 170 -4.61 8.79 -14.20
CA ARG A 170 -5.20 10.08 -14.57
C ARG A 170 -6.66 9.98 -15.00
N ARG A 171 -7.12 8.82 -15.50
CA ARG A 171 -8.53 8.59 -15.84
C ARG A 171 -9.46 8.54 -14.62
N ARG A 172 -8.89 8.42 -13.41
CA ARG A 172 -9.65 8.51 -12.14
C ARG A 172 -9.98 9.95 -11.75
N LEU A 173 -9.34 10.94 -12.39
CA LEU A 173 -9.62 12.33 -12.08
C LEU A 173 -11.01 12.73 -12.59
N PRO A 174 -11.75 13.54 -11.81
CA PRO A 174 -12.99 14.11 -12.29
C PRO A 174 -12.82 14.92 -13.59
N PRO A 175 -13.86 14.99 -14.44
CA PRO A 175 -13.78 15.68 -15.73
C PRO A 175 -13.82 17.22 -15.62
N TRP A 176 -14.10 17.77 -14.44
CA TRP A 176 -14.10 19.22 -14.18
C TRP A 176 -12.73 19.72 -13.74
N ARG A 177 -12.52 21.05 -13.70
CA ARG A 177 -11.29 21.64 -13.16
C ARG A 177 -11.32 21.63 -11.64
N GLY A 178 -10.24 21.17 -11.02
CA GLY A 178 -10.01 21.29 -9.59
C GLY A 178 -9.43 22.66 -9.20
N ALA A 179 -9.21 22.83 -7.90
CA ALA A 179 -8.59 24.02 -7.34
C ALA A 179 -7.07 23.94 -7.50
N SER A 180 -6.43 24.99 -8.01
CA SER A 180 -4.97 25.05 -8.08
C SER A 180 -4.36 25.11 -6.68
N VAL A 181 -3.39 24.24 -6.41
CA VAL A 181 -2.67 24.17 -5.14
C VAL A 181 -1.16 24.04 -5.40
N ALA A 182 -0.36 24.14 -4.34
CA ALA A 182 1.09 23.92 -4.47
C ALA A 182 1.37 22.52 -5.04
N GLY A 183 2.04 22.47 -6.18
CA GLY A 183 2.45 21.21 -6.82
C GLY A 183 1.42 20.56 -7.76
N GLY A 184 0.20 21.11 -7.89
CA GLY A 184 -0.82 20.52 -8.77
C GLY A 184 -2.25 21.04 -8.60
N GLU A 185 -3.20 20.12 -8.66
CA GLU A 185 -4.64 20.41 -8.67
C GLU A 185 -5.39 19.53 -7.66
N LEU A 186 -6.25 20.14 -6.84
CA LEU A 186 -7.05 19.49 -5.80
C LEU A 186 -8.51 19.38 -6.25
N PHE A 187 -9.03 18.16 -6.23
CA PHE A 187 -10.41 17.85 -6.51
C PHE A 187 -11.09 17.35 -5.24
N ARG A 188 -12.40 17.55 -5.17
CA ARG A 188 -13.27 16.98 -4.15
C ARG A 188 -14.39 16.24 -4.87
N ASP A 189 -14.71 15.06 -4.38
CA ASP A 189 -15.81 14.26 -4.86
C ASP A 189 -16.43 13.47 -3.69
N THR A 190 -17.48 12.69 -3.93
CA THR A 190 -18.21 11.93 -2.92
C THR A 190 -18.54 10.53 -3.42
N VAL A 191 -18.36 9.53 -2.57
CA VAL A 191 -18.86 8.17 -2.83
C VAL A 191 -20.11 7.95 -1.98
N GLU A 192 -21.18 7.46 -2.60
CA GLU A 192 -22.42 7.13 -1.90
C GLU A 192 -22.15 6.11 -0.78
N GLY A 193 -22.61 6.41 0.44
CA GLY A 193 -22.38 5.57 1.62
C GLY A 193 -20.99 5.67 2.26
N GLN A 194 -20.00 6.29 1.62
CA GLN A 194 -18.64 6.46 2.18
C GLN A 194 -18.27 7.94 2.43
N GLY A 195 -19.02 8.88 1.86
CA GLY A 195 -18.83 10.30 2.10
C GLY A 195 -17.79 10.95 1.19
N PRO A 196 -17.34 12.16 1.53
CA PRO A 196 -16.48 12.97 0.68
C PRO A 196 -15.02 12.51 0.74
N TYR A 197 -14.36 12.54 -0.41
CA TYR A 197 -12.93 12.29 -0.55
C TYR A 197 -12.27 13.38 -1.40
N PHE A 198 -10.95 13.47 -1.37
CA PHE A 198 -10.19 14.42 -2.17
C PHE A 198 -9.19 13.70 -3.05
N LEU A 199 -8.92 14.26 -4.23
CA LEU A 199 -7.85 13.82 -5.12
C LEU A 199 -6.88 14.98 -5.31
N LEU A 200 -5.62 14.78 -4.98
CA LEU A 200 -4.54 15.73 -5.23
C LEU A 200 -3.67 15.19 -6.38
N ALA A 201 -3.85 15.77 -7.56
CA ALA A 201 -3.08 15.45 -8.75
C ALA A 201 -1.82 16.31 -8.79
N LEU A 202 -0.68 15.70 -8.47
CA LEU A 202 0.65 16.33 -8.51
C LEU A 202 1.37 16.04 -9.82
N THR A 203 2.54 16.64 -10.04
CA THR A 203 3.34 16.44 -11.26
C THR A 203 3.54 14.97 -11.64
N SER A 204 3.79 14.09 -10.66
CA SER A 204 4.11 12.67 -10.90
C SER A 204 3.35 11.70 -9.98
N LEU A 205 2.49 12.22 -9.10
CA LEU A 205 1.76 11.43 -8.11
C LEU A 205 0.27 11.79 -8.16
N LEU A 206 -0.58 10.80 -7.90
CA LEU A 206 -1.98 11.00 -7.56
C LEU A 206 -2.16 10.59 -6.10
N VAL A 207 -2.68 11.50 -5.28
CA VAL A 207 -2.97 11.24 -3.88
C VAL A 207 -4.48 11.26 -3.66
N THR A 208 -5.08 10.12 -3.36
CA THR A 208 -6.45 10.05 -2.83
C THR A 208 -6.39 10.28 -1.32
N VAL A 209 -7.25 11.14 -0.81
CA VAL A 209 -7.37 11.44 0.61
C VAL A 209 -8.74 10.99 1.08
N LEU A 210 -8.76 9.97 1.93
CA LEU A 210 -9.94 9.53 2.66
C LEU A 210 -9.91 10.19 4.04
N PRO A 211 -10.70 11.24 4.25
CA PRO A 211 -10.59 12.05 5.45
C PRO A 211 -11.19 11.36 6.68
N GLU A 212 -10.71 11.75 7.86
CA GLU A 212 -11.41 11.47 9.11
C GLU A 212 -12.81 12.13 9.06
N GLU A 213 -13.87 11.39 9.44
CA GLU A 213 -15.27 11.79 9.24
C GLU A 213 -15.60 13.19 9.79
N ASP A 214 -15.03 13.54 10.95
CA ASP A 214 -15.24 14.83 11.63
C ASP A 214 -14.34 15.97 11.11
N ARG A 215 -13.42 15.68 10.17
CA ARG A 215 -12.36 16.62 9.72
C ARG A 215 -12.43 17.05 8.27
N VAL A 216 -13.40 16.54 7.49
CA VAL A 216 -13.55 16.84 6.05
C VAL A 216 -13.34 18.32 5.70
N ARG A 217 -13.91 19.25 6.50
CA ARG A 217 -13.84 20.69 6.23
C ARG A 217 -12.43 21.28 6.38
N ASP A 218 -11.60 20.69 7.23
CA ASP A 218 -10.23 21.14 7.50
C ASP A 218 -9.21 20.59 6.49
N VAL A 219 -9.57 19.55 5.73
CA VAL A 219 -8.65 18.79 4.87
C VAL A 219 -7.90 19.69 3.88
N PRO A 220 -8.54 20.60 3.11
CA PRO A 220 -7.80 21.46 2.18
C PRO A 220 -6.73 22.31 2.88
N ARG A 221 -7.06 22.90 4.04
CA ARG A 221 -6.13 23.72 4.82
C ARG A 221 -4.96 22.89 5.37
N ARG A 222 -5.24 21.65 5.81
CA ARG A 222 -4.21 20.75 6.35
C ARG A 222 -3.32 20.18 5.26
N LEU A 223 -3.89 19.80 4.11
CA LEU A 223 -3.14 19.36 2.93
C LEU A 223 -2.20 20.47 2.41
N ALA A 224 -2.61 21.74 2.49
CA ALA A 224 -1.73 22.85 2.12
C ALA A 224 -0.45 22.94 2.98
N GLY A 225 -0.46 22.36 4.19
CA GLY A 225 0.71 22.23 5.06
C GLY A 225 1.48 20.91 4.92
N LEU A 226 1.11 20.04 3.97
CA LEU A 226 1.76 18.76 3.69
C LEU A 226 2.34 18.75 2.28
N ALA A 227 3.67 18.76 2.18
CA ALA A 227 4.36 18.51 0.93
C ALA A 227 4.41 16.99 0.67
N VAL A 228 4.00 16.57 -0.52
CA VAL A 228 4.09 15.19 -1.00
C VAL A 228 4.82 15.20 -2.34
N GLU A 229 5.94 14.49 -2.43
CA GLU A 229 6.82 14.57 -3.60
C GLU A 229 7.40 13.21 -3.95
N ALA A 230 7.49 12.90 -5.25
CA ALA A 230 8.30 11.79 -5.70
C ALA A 230 9.79 12.19 -5.69
N VAL A 231 10.65 11.36 -5.12
CA VAL A 231 12.10 11.61 -5.02
C VAL A 231 12.91 10.53 -5.74
N ARG A 232 14.12 10.88 -6.18
CA ARG A 232 15.07 9.93 -6.79
C ARG A 232 15.89 9.24 -5.72
#